data_AF-A0A0T9QH68-F1
#
_entry.id   AF-A0A0T9QH68-F1
#
_cell.length_a   1.000
_cell.length_b   1.000
_cell.length_c   1.000
_cell.angle_alpha   90.00
_cell.angle_beta   90.00
_cell.angle_gamma   90.00
#
_symmetry.space_group_name_H-M   'P 1'
#
loop_
_entity.id
_entity.type
_entity.pdbx_description
1 polymer ?
#
loop_
_entity_poly.entity_id
_entity_poly.type
_entity_poly.pdbx_seq_one_letter_code
_entity_poly.pdbx_strand_id
1 'polypeptide(L)'
;MDHINNAKRVLDENAKVLYGIFGVISRSGYFPPLPFLNEFFMAGSDPCDQDERMDRWCPFTLTSSEYEEVKAWWLVSRPGTVESALGSECWDDWIQEILDL
;
A
#
# COMPACT_ATOMS: atom_id res chain seq x y z
N MET A 1 -17.56 0.06 -9.48
CA MET A 1 -16.16 0.45 -9.74
C MET A 1 -15.30 -0.75 -9.38
N ASP A 2 -14.28 -1.06 -10.16
CA ASP A 2 -13.42 -2.21 -9.89
C ASP A 2 -12.30 -1.82 -8.92
N HIS A 3 -12.58 -1.92 -7.61
CA HIS A 3 -11.63 -1.51 -6.58
C HIS A 3 -10.39 -2.40 -6.54
N ILE A 4 -10.51 -3.68 -6.89
CA ILE A 4 -9.39 -4.62 -6.95
C ILE A 4 -8.38 -4.17 -7.99
N ASN A 5 -8.81 -3.94 -9.23
CA ASN A 5 -7.90 -3.51 -10.29
C ASN A 5 -7.38 -2.09 -10.04
N ASN A 6 -8.17 -1.21 -9.44
CA ASN A 6 -7.70 0.11 -9.06
C ASN A 6 -6.62 0.05 -7.96
N ALA A 7 -6.80 -0.77 -6.93
CA ALA A 7 -5.78 -1.01 -5.90
C ALA A 7 -4.50 -1.55 -6.51
N LYS A 8 -4.58 -2.62 -7.32
CA LYS A 8 -3.39 -3.21 -7.98
C LYS A 8 -2.62 -2.17 -8.79
N ARG A 9 -3.33 -1.33 -9.55
CA ARG A 9 -2.75 -0.22 -10.31
C ARG A 9 -2.04 0.78 -9.40
N VAL A 10 -2.72 1.32 -8.38
CA VAL A 10 -2.14 2.30 -7.46
C VAL A 10 -0.88 1.73 -6.79
N LEU A 11 -0.95 0.49 -6.29
CA LEU A 11 0.18 -0.14 -5.61
C LEU A 11 1.38 -0.40 -6.54
N ASP A 12 1.11 -0.84 -7.78
CA ASP A 12 2.16 -1.12 -8.77
C ASP A 12 2.82 0.15 -9.32
N GLU A 13 2.02 1.19 -9.62
CA GLU A 13 2.52 2.50 -10.02
C GLU A 13 3.35 3.12 -8.90
N ASN A 14 2.84 3.12 -7.67
CA ASN A 14 3.54 3.65 -6.51
C ASN A 14 4.86 2.92 -6.25
N ALA A 15 4.89 1.59 -6.37
CA ALA A 15 6.12 0.81 -6.19
C ALA A 15 7.21 1.09 -7.23
N LYS A 16 6.86 1.67 -8.38
CA LYS A 16 7.79 1.98 -9.49
C LYS A 16 8.30 3.43 -9.44
N VAL A 17 7.55 4.33 -8.82
CA VAL A 17 7.94 5.73 -8.69
C VAL A 17 9.12 5.86 -7.74
N LEU A 18 10.08 6.72 -8.09
CA LEU A 18 11.23 7.01 -7.25
C LEU A 18 10.77 7.71 -5.96
N TYR A 19 11.01 7.03 -4.82
CA TYR A 19 10.54 7.35 -3.46
C TYR A 19 9.07 7.04 -3.15
N GLY A 20 8.35 6.34 -4.03
CA GLY A 20 7.02 5.86 -3.71
C GLY A 20 7.05 4.87 -2.54
N ILE A 21 6.13 5.04 -1.59
CA ILE A 21 6.17 4.32 -0.33
C ILE A 21 6.05 2.79 -0.50
N PHE A 22 5.28 2.32 -1.49
CA PHE A 22 5.19 0.90 -1.83
C PHE A 22 6.48 0.33 -2.43
N GLY A 23 7.38 1.19 -2.91
CA GLY A 23 8.74 0.80 -3.28
C GLY A 23 9.55 0.39 -2.04
N VAL A 24 9.40 1.11 -0.93
CA VAL A 24 10.02 0.79 0.36
C VAL A 24 9.35 -0.44 0.98
N ILE A 25 8.01 -0.45 1.07
CA ILE A 25 7.23 -1.60 1.59
C ILE A 25 7.59 -2.89 0.86
N SER A 26 7.75 -2.84 -0.47
CA SER A 26 8.11 -4.04 -1.24
C SER A 26 9.45 -4.66 -0.84
N ARG A 27 10.37 -3.87 -0.28
CA ARG A 27 11.71 -4.29 0.15
C ARG A 27 11.78 -4.65 1.63
N SER A 28 10.85 -4.15 2.45
CA SER A 28 10.83 -4.44 3.90
C SER A 28 10.40 -5.88 4.21
N GLY A 29 9.75 -6.57 3.26
CA GLY A 29 9.20 -7.90 3.48
C GLY A 29 7.86 -7.89 4.23
N TYR A 30 7.25 -6.72 4.42
CA TYR A 30 5.94 -6.59 5.06
C TYR A 30 4.86 -6.09 4.09
N PHE A 31 3.60 -6.36 4.44
CA PHE A 31 2.43 -5.81 3.75
C PHE A 31 1.46 -5.23 4.78
N PRO A 32 0.86 -4.06 4.51
CA PRO A 32 -0.04 -3.41 5.47
C PRO A 32 -1.32 -4.23 5.62
N PRO A 33 -1.85 -4.36 6.86
CA PRO A 33 -3.20 -4.84 7.11
C PRO A 33 -4.26 -3.99 6.40
N LEU A 34 -5.44 -4.58 6.17
CA LEU A 34 -6.56 -3.93 5.49
C LEU A 34 -6.91 -2.51 6.01
N PRO A 35 -7.03 -2.24 7.33
CA PRO A 35 -7.34 -0.89 7.81
C PRO A 35 -6.33 0.15 7.32
N PHE A 36 -5.04 -0.15 7.40
CA PHE A 36 -3.98 0.78 7.03
C PHE A 36 -3.93 0.99 5.52
N LEU A 37 -4.12 -0.10 4.76
CA LEU A 37 -4.20 -0.01 3.31
C LEU A 37 -5.42 0.82 2.85
N ASN A 38 -6.54 0.74 3.57
CA ASN A 38 -7.71 1.58 3.30
C ASN A 38 -7.49 3.04 3.69
N GLU A 39 -6.74 3.34 4.76
CA GLU A 39 -6.33 4.71 5.10
C GLU A 39 -5.50 5.31 3.95
N PHE A 40 -4.53 4.57 3.42
CA PHE A 40 -3.75 4.97 2.25
C PHE A 40 -4.63 5.24 1.01
N PHE A 41 -5.54 4.32 0.67
CA PHE A 41 -6.41 4.53 -0.49
C PHE A 41 -7.40 5.68 -0.31
N MET A 42 -7.85 5.95 0.92
CA MET A 42 -8.72 7.07 1.23
C MET A 42 -8.02 8.43 1.17
N ALA A 43 -6.69 8.48 1.33
CA ALA A 43 -5.92 9.71 1.16
C ALA A 43 -6.02 10.27 -0.27
N GLY A 44 -6.22 9.41 -1.28
CA GLY A 44 -6.38 9.84 -2.68
C GLY A 44 -5.08 10.30 -3.36
N SER A 45 -3.95 10.16 -2.68
CA SER A 45 -2.61 10.49 -3.16
C SER A 45 -1.57 9.79 -2.28
N ASP A 46 -0.36 9.58 -2.79
CA ASP A 46 0.73 9.07 -1.98
C ASP A 46 1.21 10.17 -1.02
N PRO A 47 1.12 9.99 0.31
CA PRO A 47 1.57 10.99 1.27
C PRO A 47 3.08 11.25 1.20
N CYS A 48 3.85 10.32 0.63
CA CYS A 48 5.29 10.46 0.43
C CYS A 48 5.67 11.04 -0.94
N ASP A 49 4.70 11.33 -1.82
CA ASP A 49 4.96 11.91 -3.14
C ASP A 49 5.18 13.42 -3.06
N GLN A 50 6.43 13.81 -2.79
CA GLN A 50 6.84 15.20 -2.63
C GLN A 50 6.94 15.98 -3.95
N ASP A 51 7.02 15.28 -5.08
CA ASP A 51 7.32 15.85 -6.38
C ASP A 51 6.16 15.68 -7.39
N GLU A 52 4.97 15.26 -6.92
CA GLU A 52 3.78 14.97 -7.75
C GLU A 52 4.09 13.97 -8.90
N ARG A 53 4.93 12.98 -8.61
CA ARG A 53 5.36 11.96 -9.58
C ARG A 53 4.30 10.90 -9.83
N MET A 54 3.29 10.83 -8.97
CA MET A 54 2.16 9.94 -9.10
C MET A 54 0.85 10.74 -9.18
N ASP A 55 0.04 10.40 -10.18
CA ASP A 55 -1.30 10.99 -10.31
C ASP A 55 -2.16 10.67 -9.07
N ARG A 56 -2.94 11.66 -8.65
CA ARG A 56 -3.96 11.46 -7.61
C ARG A 56 -5.02 10.48 -8.10
N TRP A 57 -5.59 9.72 -7.17
CA TRP A 57 -6.69 8.80 -7.45
C TRP A 57 -7.96 9.21 -6.71
N CYS A 58 -9.10 8.71 -7.17
CA CYS A 58 -10.36 8.86 -6.45
C CYS A 58 -10.30 8.01 -5.16
N PRO A 59 -10.51 8.58 -3.96
CA PRO A 59 -10.53 7.83 -2.70
C PRO A 59 -11.48 6.64 -2.73
N PHE A 60 -11.04 5.51 -2.15
CA PHE A 60 -11.81 4.28 -2.09
C PHE A 60 -11.35 3.38 -0.94
N THR A 61 -12.15 2.36 -0.63
CA THR A 61 -11.80 1.31 0.32
C THR A 61 -12.01 -0.06 -0.31
N LEU A 62 -11.23 -1.03 0.17
CA LEU A 62 -11.41 -2.45 -0.07
C LEU A 62 -12.26 -3.06 1.04
N THR A 63 -13.14 -3.96 0.63
CA THR A 63 -13.73 -4.97 1.51
C THR A 63 -12.70 -6.06 1.84
N SER A 64 -12.98 -6.90 2.84
CA SER A 64 -12.10 -8.01 3.20
C SER A 64 -11.85 -8.98 2.04
N SER A 65 -12.86 -9.27 1.21
CA SER A 65 -12.68 -10.14 0.04
C SER A 65 -11.79 -9.51 -1.04
N GLU A 66 -11.98 -8.23 -1.32
CA GLU A 66 -11.15 -7.51 -2.31
C GLU A 66 -9.70 -7.39 -1.82
N TYR A 67 -9.52 -7.16 -0.52
CA TYR A 67 -8.21 -7.14 0.11
C TYR A 67 -7.46 -8.46 -0.03
N GLU A 68 -8.11 -9.60 0.25
CA GLU A 68 -7.47 -10.90 0.09
C GLU A 68 -7.02 -11.14 -1.36
N GLU A 69 -7.80 -10.69 -2.35
CA GLU A 69 -7.39 -10.76 -3.76
C GLU A 69 -6.20 -9.87 -4.10
N VAL A 70 -6.16 -8.65 -3.56
CA VAL A 70 -5.05 -7.70 -3.75
C VAL A 70 -3.78 -8.22 -3.05
N LYS A 71 -3.90 -8.71 -1.82
CA LYS A 71 -2.82 -9.31 -1.05
C LYS A 71 -2.24 -10.53 -1.76
N ALA A 72 -3.10 -11.45 -2.22
CA ALA A 72 -2.66 -12.62 -2.97
C ALA A 72 -1.89 -12.22 -4.24
N TRP A 73 -2.37 -11.22 -4.98
CA TRP A 73 -1.65 -10.68 -6.13
C TRP A 73 -0.30 -10.07 -5.77
N TRP A 74 -0.22 -9.31 -4.66
CA TRP A 74 1.04 -8.70 -4.20
C TRP A 74 2.08 -9.78 -3.87
N LEU A 75 1.67 -10.83 -3.16
CA LEU A 75 2.52 -11.93 -2.71
C LEU A 75 3.09 -12.77 -3.87
N VAL A 76 2.36 -12.90 -4.98
CA VAL A 76 2.83 -13.65 -6.16
C VAL A 76 4.16 -13.10 -6.69
N SER A 77 4.34 -11.79 -6.65
CA SER A 77 5.57 -11.12 -7.13
C SER A 77 6.58 -10.84 -6.01
N ARG A 78 6.19 -11.04 -4.75
CA ARG A 78 7.00 -10.75 -3.55
C ARG A 78 6.87 -11.91 -2.55
N PRO A 79 7.41 -13.09 -2.90
CA PRO A 79 7.30 -14.27 -2.04
C PRO A 79 8.00 -14.02 -0.70
N GLY A 80 7.36 -14.47 0.39
CA GLY A 80 7.87 -14.29 1.74
C GLY A 80 7.45 -12.99 2.42
N THR A 81 6.73 -12.09 1.72
CA THR A 81 6.11 -10.94 2.37
C THR A 81 5.08 -11.38 3.42
N VAL A 82 5.10 -10.73 4.59
CA VAL A 82 4.23 -11.03 5.73
C VAL A 82 3.27 -9.86 5.98
N GLU A 83 1.97 -10.14 6.06
CA GLU A 83 1.00 -9.17 6.58
C GLU A 83 1.28 -8.93 8.06
N SER A 84 1.53 -7.68 8.45
CA SER A 84 1.83 -7.34 9.84
C SER A 84 1.50 -5.90 10.12
N ALA A 85 0.85 -5.65 11.26
CA ALA A 85 0.63 -4.30 11.77
C ALA A 85 1.88 -3.68 12.43
N LEU A 86 2.98 -4.42 12.58
CA LEU A 86 4.22 -3.97 13.24
C LEU A 86 4.04 -3.37 14.66
N GLY A 87 2.89 -3.58 15.30
CA GLY A 87 2.54 -2.97 16.58
C GLY A 87 1.94 -1.56 16.48
N SER A 88 1.76 -1.04 15.27
CA SER A 88 1.16 0.27 14.97
C SER A 88 -0.37 0.24 15.05
N GLU A 89 -0.98 1.41 15.25
CA GLU A 89 -2.45 1.57 15.33
C GLU A 89 -3.06 2.21 14.07
N CYS A 90 -2.27 2.87 13.23
CA CYS A 90 -2.70 3.55 12.00
C CYS A 90 -1.63 3.46 10.90
N TRP A 91 -1.98 3.92 9.69
CA TRP A 91 -1.09 3.95 8.53
C TRP A 91 0.18 4.78 8.77
N ASP A 92 0.06 5.98 9.35
CA ASP A 92 1.19 6.89 9.52
C ASP A 92 2.26 6.30 10.44
N ASP A 93 1.85 5.74 11.59
CA ASP A 93 2.74 5.04 12.51
C ASP A 93 3.36 3.81 11.84
N TRP A 94 2.57 3.04 11.09
CA TRP A 94 3.04 1.86 10.39
C TRP A 94 4.09 2.18 9.32
N ILE A 95 3.91 3.27 8.59
CA ILE A 95 4.89 3.75 7.62
C ILE A 95 6.18 4.19 8.31
N GLN A 96 6.10 4.87 9.45
CA GLN A 96 7.29 5.23 10.21
C GLN A 96 8.08 4.00 10.63
N GLU A 97 7.42 2.96 11.17
CA GLU A 97 8.07 1.68 11.49
C GLU A 97 8.75 1.05 10.27
N ILE A 98 8.11 1.07 9.10
CA ILE A 98 8.69 0.56 7.85
C ILE A 98 9.93 1.34 7.41
N LEU A 99 9.95 2.67 7.61
CA LEU A 99 11.05 3.55 7.24
C LEU A 99 12.26 3.42 8.18
N ASP A 100 12.04 2.96 9.42
CA ASP A 100 13.07 2.78 10.45
C ASP A 100 13.73 1.38 10.46
N LEU A 101 13.28 0.45 9.59
CA LEU A 101 13.88 -0.88 9.37
C LEU A 101 15.26 -0.84 8.69
#